data_AF-A0A2J6XTS6-F1
#
_entry.id   AF-A0A2J6XTS6-F1
#
_cell.length_a   1.000
_cell.length_b   1.000
_cell.length_c   1.000
_cell.angle_alpha   90.00
_cell.angle_beta   90.00
_cell.angle_gamma   90.00
#
_symmetry.space_group_name_H-M   'P 1'
#
loop_
_entity.id
_entity.type
_entity.pdbx_description
1 polymer ?
#
loop_
_entity_poly.entity_id
_entity_poly.type
_entity_poly.pdbx_seq_one_letter_code
_entity_poly.pdbx_strand_id
1 'polypeptide(L)' 'MDIYRPILVTLIWGLILEILVLVYYLLNRFYPFEFYLNLVVMVINIFGLLFIWRRMKREFM' A
#
# COMPACT_ATOMS: atom_id res chain seq x y z
N MET A 1 17.44 -1.49 13.19
CA MET A 1 16.31 -2.19 12.54
C MET A 1 14.94 -1.72 13.05
N ASP A 2 14.88 -0.88 14.09
CA ASP A 2 13.63 -0.51 14.77
C ASP A 2 12.76 0.53 14.05
N ILE A 3 13.35 1.39 13.19
CA ILE A 3 12.60 2.44 12.48
C ILE A 3 11.83 1.87 11.27
N TYR A 4 12.37 0.85 10.59
CA TYR A 4 11.72 0.27 9.41
C TYR A 4 10.48 -0.56 9.77
N ARG A 5 10.45 -1.15 10.96
CA ARG A 5 9.36 -2.00 11.43
C ARG A 5 7.99 -1.29 11.47
N PRO A 6 7.83 -0.12 12.13
CA PRO A 6 6.56 0.60 12.11
C PRO A 6 6.16 1.06 10.71
N ILE A 7 7.12 1.51 9.89
CA ILE A 7 6.85 1.95 8.51
C ILE A 7 6.32 0.79 7.66
N LEU A 8 6.95 -0.38 7.74
CA LEU A 8 6.48 -1.60 7.06
C LEU A 8 5.08 -2.02 7.52
N VAL A 9 4.85 -1.99 8.84
CA VAL A 9 3.53 -2.33 9.41
C VAL A 9 2.47 -1.37 8.89
N THR A 10 2.73 -0.06 8.88
CA THR A 10 1.80 0.95 8.35
C THR A 10 1.52 0.74 6.87
N LEU A 11 2.54 0.52 6.04
CA LEU A 11 2.36 0.31 4.60
C LEU A 11 1.58 -0.98 4.30
N ILE A 12 1.86 -2.06 5.02
CA ILE A 12 1.12 -3.33 4.88
C ILE A 12 -0.34 -3.17 5.29
N TRP A 13 -0.61 -2.56 6.45
CA TRP A 13 -1.99 -2.31 6.88
C TRP A 13 -2.74 -1.36 5.96
N GLY A 14 -2.05 -0.32 5.45
CA GLY A 14 -2.58 0.56 4.41
C GLY A 14 -2.96 -0.21 3.15
N LEU A 15 -2.11 -1.14 2.71
CA LEU A 15 -2.35 -1.94 1.50
C LEU A 15 -3.56 -2.86 1.65
N ILE A 16 -3.70 -3.48 2.83
CA ILE A 16 -4.87 -4.30 3.14
C ILE A 16 -6.15 -3.45 3.06
N LEU A 17 -6.12 -2.24 3.63
CA LEU A 17 -7.26 -1.34 3.67
C LEU A 17 -7.62 -0.85 2.25
N GLU A 18 -6.63 -0.51 1.43
CA GLU A 18 -6.81 -0.14 0.02
C GLU A 18 -7.46 -1.27 -0.79
N ILE A 19 -7.05 -2.53 -0.56
CA ILE A 19 -7.65 -3.71 -1.21
C ILE A 19 -9.11 -3.87 -0.78
N LEU A 20 -9.41 -3.74 0.52
CA LEU A 20 -10.79 -3.84 1.02
C LEU A 20 -11.68 -2.76 0.42
N VAL A 21 -11.20 -1.52 0.35
CA VAL A 21 -11.91 -0.38 -0.27
C VAL A 21 -12.12 -0.62 -1.77
N LEU A 22 -11.10 -1.13 -2.46
CA LEU A 22 -11.19 -1.48 -3.88
C LEU A 22 -12.28 -2.53 -4.12
N VAL A 23 -12.29 -3.61 -3.32
CA VAL A 23 -13.32 -4.66 -3.38
C VAL A 23 -14.71 -4.08 -3.09
N TYR A 24 -14.83 -3.22 -2.08
CA TYR A 24 -16.10 -2.56 -1.74
C TYR A 24 -16.67 -1.75 -2.91
N TYR A 25 -15.86 -0.91 -3.56
CA TYR A 25 -16.31 -0.12 -4.71
C TYR A 25 -16.62 -0.99 -5.94
N LEU A 26 -15.83 -2.05 -6.17
CA LEU A 26 -16.08 -3.01 -7.25
C LEU A 26 -17.41 -3.74 -7.07
N LEU A 27 -17.71 -4.21 -5.86
CA LEU A 27 -18.97 -4.91 -5.54
C LEU A 27 -20.18 -4.00 -5.73
N ASN A 28 -20.07 -2.74 -5.33
CA ASN A 28 -21.15 -1.76 -5.46
C ASN A 28 -21.25 -1.14 -6.87
N ARG A 29 -20.35 -1.50 -7.81
CA ARG A 29 -20.25 -0.91 -9.16
C ARG A 29 -20.31 0.62 -9.17
N PHE A 30 -19.73 1.23 -8.14
CA PHE A 30 -19.76 2.67 -7.92
C PHE A 30 -18.32 3.20 -7.95
N TYR A 31 -18.02 4.09 -8.90
CA TYR A 31 -16.65 4.56 -9.18
C TYR A 31 -16.55 6.09 -9.04
N PRO A 32 -16.70 6.64 -7.83
CA PRO A 32 -16.57 8.06 -7.59
C PRO A 32 -15.09 8.49 -7.57
N PHE A 33 -14.82 9.78 -7.40
CA PHE A 33 -13.44 10.31 -7.35
C PHE A 33 -12.56 9.58 -6.32
N GLU A 34 -13.13 9.21 -5.18
CA GLU A 34 -12.48 8.49 -4.09
C GLU A 34 -11.94 7.11 -4.52
N PHE A 35 -12.59 6.45 -5.48
CA PHE A 35 -12.11 5.17 -6.01
C PHE A 35 -10.78 5.34 -6.77
N TYR A 36 -10.70 6.36 -7.63
CA TYR A 36 -9.48 6.66 -8.37
C TYR A 36 -8.37 7.14 -7.44
N LEU A 37 -8.71 7.94 -6.43
CA LEU A 37 -7.76 8.34 -5.41
C LEU A 37 -7.22 7.13 -4.63
N ASN A 38 -8.08 6.19 -4.24
CA ASN A 38 -7.66 4.92 -3.61
C ASN A 38 -6.71 4.12 -4.51
N LEU A 39 -6.98 4.03 -5.82
CA LEU A 39 -6.07 3.39 -6.78
C LEU A 39 -4.69 4.07 -6.83
N VAL A 40 -4.64 5.40 -6.87
CA VAL A 40 -3.37 6.15 -6.90
C VAL A 40 -2.58 5.93 -5.62
N VAL A 41 -3.23 5.99 -4.45
CA VAL A 41 -2.57 5.75 -3.17
C VAL A 41 -2.05 4.30 -3.11
N MET A 42 -2.83 3.33 -3.59
CA MET A 42 -2.42 1.93 -3.65
C MET A 42 -1.16 1.73 -4.49
N VAL A 43 -1.06 2.38 -5.65
CA VAL A 43 0.14 2.33 -6.49
C VAL A 43 1.35 2.90 -5.74
N ILE A 44 1.20 4.07 -5.10
CA ILE A 44 2.27 4.71 -4.31
C ILE A 44 2.70 3.79 -3.16
N ASN A 45 1.76 3.16 -2.48
CA ASN A 45 2.01 2.26 -1.36
C ASN A 45 2.79 1.00 -1.79
N ILE A 46 2.42 0.40 -2.92
CA ILE A 46 3.18 -0.72 -3.54
C ILE A 46 4.62 -0.29 -3.86
N PHE A 47 4.81 0.90 -4.45
CA PHE A 47 6.16 1.42 -4.73
C PHE A 47 6.96 1.66 -3.44
N GLY A 48 6.32 2.18 -2.39
CA GLY A 48 6.93 2.35 -1.07
C GLY A 48 7.41 1.02 -0.47
N LEU A 49 6.57 -0.01 -0.52
CA LEU A 49 6.92 -1.36 -0.07
C LEU A 49 8.09 -1.94 -0.88
N LEU A 50 8.05 -1.84 -2.20
CA LEU A 50 9.14 -2.32 -3.07
C LEU A 50 10.45 -1.58 -2.82
N PHE A 51 10.40 -0.28 -2.58
CA PHE A 51 11.57 0.54 -2.27
C PHE A 51 12.22 0.09 -0.95
N ILE A 52 11.42 -0.07 0.11
CA ILE A 52 11.92 -0.53 1.42
C ILE A 52 12.47 -1.95 1.30
N TRP A 53 11.76 -2.85 0.61
CA TRP A 53 12.23 -4.22 0.38
C TRP A 53 13.60 -4.25 -0.32
N ARG A 54 13.77 -3.47 -1.39
CA ARG A 54 15.05 -3.36 -2.11
C ARG A 54 16.15 -2.79 -1.22
N ARG A 55 15.84 -1.80 -0.38
CA ARG A 55 16.80 -1.21 0.55
C ARG A 55 17.24 -2.21 1.62
N MET A 56 16.30 -2.93 2.23
CA MET A 56 16.59 -4.00 3.20
C MET A 56 17.47 -5.10 2.60
N LYS A 57 17.17 -5.52 1.36
CA LYS A 57 17.99 -6.54 0.67
C LYS A 57 19.43 -6.07 0.43
N ARG A 58 19.63 -4.78 0.13
CA ARG A 58 20.96 -4.20 -0.06
C ARG A 58 21.72 -4.01 1.24
N GLU A 59 21.03 -3.75 2.35
CA GLU A 59 21.64 -3.61 3.68
C GLU A 59 22.10 -4.96 4.27
N PHE A 60 21.53 -6.07 3.77
CA PHE A 60 21.81 -7.43 4.27
C PHE A 60 22.86 -8.20 3.43
N MET A 61 23.29 -7.65 2.29
CA MET A 61 24.27 -8.24 1.36
C MET A 61 25.52 -7.37 1.31
#